data_AF-A0A1H9VU09-F1
#
_entry.id   AF-A0A1H9VU09-F1
#
_cell.length_a   1.000
_cell.length_b   1.000
_cell.length_c   1.000
_cell.angle_alpha   90.00
_cell.angle_beta   90.00
_cell.angle_gamma   90.00
#
_symmetry.space_group_name_H-M   'P 1'
#
loop_
_entity.id
_entity.type
_entity.pdbx_description
1 polymer ?
#
loop_
_entity_poly.entity_id
_entity_poly.type
_entity_poly.pdbx_seq_one_letter_code
_entity_poly.pdbx_strand_id
1 'polypeptide(L)'
;MSEQKKNNVNEQSREDYVNDRMKQHNRFYKNIYNILYTANDITIGFWFLLGSILFYFESLKIYGITLFVIASIQFLIKPAIRLVHEVKARKHYGEEYDQQQA
;
A
#
# COMPACT_ATOMS: atom_id res chain seq x y z
N MET A 1 31.08 11.46 -26.37
CA MET A 1 30.26 11.11 -25.19
C MET A 1 29.26 10.05 -25.64
N SER A 2 29.36 8.83 -25.13
CA SER A 2 28.63 7.65 -25.64
C SER A 2 27.11 7.81 -25.48
N GLU A 3 26.33 7.32 -26.46
CA GLU A 3 24.86 7.33 -26.42
C GLU A 3 24.31 6.66 -25.16
N GLN A 4 24.96 5.61 -24.65
CA GLN A 4 24.62 4.98 -23.38
C GLN A 4 24.66 5.95 -22.18
N LYS A 5 25.58 6.93 -22.18
CA LYS A 5 25.67 7.91 -21.09
C LYS A 5 24.55 8.96 -21.19
N LYS A 6 24.10 9.31 -22.41
CA LYS A 6 22.93 10.18 -22.60
C LYS A 6 21.62 9.48 -22.21
N ASN A 7 21.46 8.21 -22.56
CA ASN A 7 20.26 7.44 -22.25
C ASN A 7 20.10 7.21 -20.74
N ASN A 8 21.18 6.84 -20.04
CA ASN A 8 21.17 6.69 -18.58
C ASN A 8 20.81 8.01 -17.87
N VAL A 9 21.31 9.15 -18.35
CA VAL A 9 20.99 10.46 -17.76
C VAL A 9 19.53 10.85 -17.98
N ASN A 10 18.94 10.50 -19.13
CA ASN A 10 17.53 10.77 -19.42
C ASN A 10 16.60 9.84 -18.62
N GLU A 11 16.92 8.55 -18.50
CA GLU A 11 16.20 7.60 -17.64
C GLU A 11 16.25 8.01 -16.16
N GLN A 12 17.43 8.39 -15.66
CA GLN A 12 17.57 8.81 -14.27
C GLN A 12 16.78 10.11 -13.99
N SER A 13 16.81 11.07 -14.92
CA SER A 13 16.01 12.30 -14.81
C SER A 13 14.50 12.06 -14.88
N ARG A 14 14.07 11.00 -15.58
CA ARG A 14 12.65 10.58 -15.65
C ARG A 14 12.18 10.01 -14.32
N GLU A 15 12.93 9.06 -13.77
CA GLU A 15 12.62 8.42 -12.47
C GLU A 15 12.58 9.45 -11.32
N ASP A 16 13.51 10.42 -11.31
CA ASP A 16 13.56 11.48 -10.31
C ASP A 16 12.34 12.42 -10.41
N TYR A 17 11.91 12.79 -11.62
CA TYR A 17 10.74 13.65 -11.84
C TYR A 17 9.43 12.96 -11.43
N VAL A 18 9.29 11.68 -11.76
CA VAL A 18 8.14 10.84 -11.37
C VAL A 18 8.06 10.74 -9.84
N ASN A 19 9.18 10.46 -9.16
CA ASN A 19 9.22 10.35 -7.70
C ASN A 19 8.86 11.66 -6.99
N ASP A 20 9.38 12.81 -7.46
CA ASP A 20 9.10 14.10 -6.84
C ASP A 20 7.65 14.54 -7.03
N ARG A 21 7.07 14.34 -8.22
CA ARG A 21 5.64 14.62 -8.49
C ARG A 21 4.72 13.70 -7.69
N MET A 22 5.05 12.42 -7.53
CA MET A 22 4.31 11.49 -6.67
C MET A 22 4.29 11.93 -5.21
N LYS A 23 5.36 12.57 -4.73
CA LYS A 23 5.50 13.00 -3.33
C LYS A 23 4.66 14.24 -3.00
N GLN A 24 4.43 15.12 -3.97
CA GLN A 24 3.83 16.44 -3.73
C GLN A 24 2.29 16.44 -3.68
N HIS A 25 1.61 15.42 -4.20
CA HIS A 25 0.17 15.51 -4.48
C HIS A 25 -0.80 15.22 -3.31
N ASN A 26 -0.39 14.77 -2.12
CA ASN A 26 -1.38 14.14 -1.23
C ASN A 26 -1.24 14.39 0.28
N ARG A 27 -1.30 15.67 0.71
CA ARG A 27 -1.16 16.02 2.14
C ARG A 27 -2.43 16.41 2.89
N PHE A 28 -3.52 16.79 2.21
CA PHE A 28 -4.70 17.31 2.93
C PHE A 28 -5.89 16.35 3.03
N TYR A 29 -6.14 15.46 2.06
CA TYR A 29 -7.24 14.47 2.13
C TYR A 29 -6.84 13.12 2.78
N LYS A 30 -5.55 12.95 3.11
CA LYS A 30 -4.98 11.65 3.52
C LYS A 30 -5.18 11.32 5.01
N ASN A 31 -5.49 12.30 5.86
CA ASN A 31 -5.50 12.10 7.31
C ASN A 31 -6.63 11.18 7.81
N ILE A 32 -7.85 11.36 7.33
CA ILE A 32 -8.99 10.52 7.75
C ILE A 32 -8.75 9.07 7.30
N TYR A 33 -8.35 8.87 6.05
CA TYR A 33 -7.99 7.54 5.53
C TYR A 33 -6.85 6.90 6.31
N ASN A 34 -5.79 7.65 6.63
CA ASN A 34 -4.69 7.14 7.45
C ASN A 34 -5.16 6.72 8.85
N ILE A 35 -6.06 7.49 9.48
CA ILE A 35 -6.63 7.14 10.80
C ILE A 35 -7.49 5.88 10.70
N LEU A 36 -8.34 5.77 9.68
CA LEU A 36 -9.15 4.57 9.40
C LEU A 36 -8.26 3.33 9.20
N TYR A 37 -7.16 3.46 8.43
CA TYR A 37 -6.21 2.38 8.25
C TYR A 37 -5.47 2.00 9.54
N THR A 38 -5.12 2.97 10.39
CA THR A 38 -4.50 2.69 11.69
C THR A 38 -5.49 2.02 12.64
N ALA A 39 -6.75 2.46 12.66
CA ALA A 39 -7.80 1.84 13.45
C ALA A 39 -8.09 0.39 13.00
N ASN A 40 -8.04 0.14 11.69
CA ASN A 40 -8.15 -1.20 11.14
C ASN A 40 -7.00 -2.11 11.63
N ASP A 41 -5.74 -1.63 11.57
CA ASP A 41 -4.58 -2.38 12.09
C ASP A 41 -4.74 -2.74 13.58
N ILE A 42 -5.24 -1.80 14.40
CA ILE A 42 -5.50 -2.06 15.83
C ILE A 42 -6.59 -3.13 16.00
N THR A 43 -7.65 -3.06 15.18
CA THR A 43 -8.75 -4.03 15.20
C THR A 43 -8.28 -5.44 14.81
N ILE A 44 -7.38 -5.54 13.82
CA ILE A 44 -6.72 -6.80 13.45
C ILE A 44 -5.97 -7.36 14.66
N GLY A 45 -5.14 -6.55 15.32
CA GLY A 45 -4.40 -6.97 16.52
C GLY A 45 -5.33 -7.44 17.64
N PHE A 46 -6.47 -6.76 17.81
CA PHE A 46 -7.48 -7.12 18.80
C PHE A 46 -8.14 -8.48 18.48
N TRP A 47 -8.49 -8.74 17.22
CA TRP A 47 -8.98 -10.05 16.78
C TRP A 47 -7.96 -11.17 16.93
N PHE A 48 -6.68 -10.90 16.65
CA PHE A 48 -5.63 -11.88 16.90
C PHE A 48 -5.48 -12.19 18.40
N LEU A 49 -5.56 -11.18 19.26
CA LEU A 49 -5.47 -11.36 20.71
C LEU A 49 -6.67 -12.16 21.25
N LEU A 50 -7.89 -11.77 20.88
CA LEU A 50 -9.12 -12.48 21.27
C LEU A 50 -9.16 -13.91 20.75
N GLY A 51 -8.83 -14.11 19.47
CA GLY A 51 -8.72 -15.43 18.87
C GLY A 51 -7.75 -16.32 19.65
N SER A 52 -6.59 -15.78 20.02
CA SER A 52 -5.59 -16.50 20.82
C SER A 52 -6.12 -16.92 22.20
N ILE A 53 -6.87 -16.05 22.87
CA ILE A 53 -7.50 -16.37 24.17
C ILE A 53 -8.59 -17.44 24.00
N LEU A 54 -9.41 -17.35 22.96
CA LEU A 54 -10.48 -18.30 22.69
C LEU A 54 -9.96 -19.72 22.39
N PHE A 55 -8.73 -19.83 21.86
CA PHE A 55 -8.09 -21.12 21.59
C PHE A 55 -7.83 -21.98 22.84
N TYR A 56 -7.78 -21.37 24.03
CA TYR A 56 -7.64 -22.11 25.29
C TYR A 56 -8.91 -22.89 25.66
N PHE A 57 -10.07 -22.54 25.11
CA PHE A 57 -11.34 -23.19 25.40
C PHE A 57 -11.78 -24.03 24.22
N GLU A 58 -11.92 -25.34 24.42
CA GLU A 58 -12.25 -26.29 23.35
C GLU A 58 -13.58 -25.97 22.66
N SER A 59 -14.60 -25.58 23.41
CA SER A 59 -15.92 -25.20 22.89
C SER A 59 -15.90 -23.90 22.07
N LEU A 60 -14.88 -23.04 22.26
CA LEU A 60 -14.79 -21.74 21.61
C LEU A 60 -13.75 -21.70 20.47
N LYS A 61 -13.03 -22.80 20.21
CA LYS A 61 -12.03 -22.89 19.12
C LYS A 61 -12.58 -22.46 17.77
N ILE A 62 -13.81 -22.85 17.44
CA ILE A 62 -14.44 -22.50 16.16
C ILE A 62 -14.60 -20.98 16.02
N TYR A 63 -15.00 -20.30 17.09
CA TYR A 63 -15.09 -18.84 17.12
C TYR A 63 -13.71 -18.18 17.03
N GLY A 64 -12.72 -18.73 17.74
CA GLY A 64 -11.32 -18.26 17.67
C GLY A 64 -10.72 -18.37 16.27
N ILE A 65 -10.92 -19.50 15.58
CA ILE A 65 -10.49 -19.71 14.19
C ILE A 65 -11.18 -18.69 13.27
N THR A 66 -12.49 -18.50 13.42
CA THR A 66 -13.27 -17.55 12.60
C THR A 66 -12.74 -16.13 12.76
N LEU A 67 -12.41 -15.71 13.97
CA LEU A 67 -11.78 -14.41 14.24
C LEU A 67 -10.42 -14.27 13.56
N PHE A 68 -9.58 -15.30 13.57
CA PHE A 68 -8.30 -15.28 12.86
C PHE A 68 -8.46 -15.20 11.35
N VAL A 69 -9.45 -15.89 10.77
CA VAL A 69 -9.73 -15.79 9.33
C VAL A 69 -10.15 -14.37 8.97
N ILE A 70 -11.07 -13.76 9.73
CA ILE A 70 -11.51 -12.38 9.52
C ILE A 70 -10.33 -11.40 9.65
N ALA A 71 -9.52 -11.55 10.70
CA ALA A 71 -8.34 -10.72 10.92
C ALA A 71 -7.32 -10.83 9.78
N SER A 72 -7.12 -12.05 9.26
CA SER A 72 -6.20 -12.30 8.14
C SER A 72 -6.69 -11.65 6.84
N ILE A 73 -7.99 -11.71 6.56
CA ILE A 73 -8.58 -11.03 5.40
C ILE A 73 -8.41 -9.51 5.56
N GLN A 74 -8.71 -8.96 6.74
CA GLN A 74 -8.54 -7.53 7.02
C GLN A 74 -7.08 -7.08 6.85
N PHE A 75 -6.13 -7.87 7.32
CA PHE A 75 -4.70 -7.61 7.18
C PHE A 75 -4.27 -7.48 5.71
N LEU A 76 -4.91 -8.21 4.79
CA LEU A 76 -4.56 -8.20 3.37
C LEU A 76 -5.07 -6.97 2.62
N ILE A 77 -6.10 -6.29 3.12
CA ILE A 77 -6.73 -5.14 2.44
C ILE A 77 -5.74 -3.99 2.28
N LYS A 78 -4.97 -3.68 3.33
CA LYS A 78 -4.04 -2.53 3.35
C LYS A 78 -2.87 -2.66 2.35
N PRO A 79 -2.11 -3.78 2.30
CA PRO A 79 -1.10 -3.98 1.27
C PRO A 79 -1.71 -4.08 -0.14
N ALA A 80 -2.90 -4.66 -0.31
CA ALA A 80 -3.56 -4.74 -1.61
C ALA A 80 -3.88 -3.35 -2.19
N ILE A 81 -4.44 -2.45 -1.38
CA ILE A 81 -4.74 -1.08 -1.82
C ILE A 81 -3.46 -0.30 -2.14
N ARG A 82 -2.41 -0.43 -1.31
CA ARG A 82 -1.11 0.21 -1.58
C ARG A 82 -0.52 -0.27 -2.91
N LEU A 83 -0.55 -1.57 -3.16
CA LEU A 83 -0.03 -2.18 -4.39
C LEU A 83 -0.75 -1.66 -5.64
N VAL A 84 -2.09 -1.65 -5.63
CA VAL A 84 -2.89 -1.15 -6.76
C VAL A 84 -2.59 0.32 -7.02
N HIS A 85 -2.47 1.13 -5.97
CA HIS A 85 -2.18 2.56 -6.10
C HIS A 85 -0.79 2.80 -6.69
N GLU A 86 0.24 2.10 -6.20
CA GLU A 86 1.60 2.22 -6.72
C GLU A 86 1.71 1.79 -8.19
N VAL A 87 1.07 0.69 -8.58
CA VAL A 87 1.10 0.21 -9.97
C VAL A 87 0.41 1.21 -10.91
N LYS A 88 -0.76 1.72 -10.51
CA LYS A 88 -1.51 2.69 -11.33
C LYS A 88 -0.80 4.03 -11.43
N ALA A 89 -0.24 4.51 -10.32
CA ALA A 89 0.51 5.76 -10.30
C ALA A 89 1.74 5.67 -11.20
N ARG A 90 2.58 4.63 -11.06
CA ARG A 90 3.75 4.42 -11.92
C ARG A 90 3.39 4.43 -13.40
N LYS A 91 2.29 3.77 -13.79
CA LYS A 91 1.83 3.76 -15.18
C LYS A 91 1.45 5.17 -15.68
N HIS A 92 0.70 5.93 -14.89
CA HIS A 92 0.20 7.24 -15.33
C HIS A 92 1.31 8.29 -15.49
N TYR A 93 2.27 8.34 -14.56
CA TYR A 93 3.41 9.26 -14.67
C TYR A 93 4.42 8.86 -15.75
N GLY A 94 4.50 7.57 -16.09
CA GLY A 94 5.26 7.10 -17.24
C GLY A 94 4.73 7.68 -18.54
N GLU A 95 3.41 7.64 -18.76
CA GLU A 95 2.77 8.12 -19.99
C GLU A 95 2.81 9.66 -20.13
N GLU A 96 2.68 10.44 -19.05
CA GLU A 96 2.81 11.92 -19.12
C GLU A 96 4.21 12.37 -19.54
N TYR A 97 5.27 11.67 -19.14
CA TYR A 97 6.65 12.00 -19.52
C TYR A 97 6.90 11.73 -21.01
N ASP A 98 6.38 10.61 -21.53
CA ASP A 98 6.50 10.26 -22.95
C ASP A 98 5.75 11.25 -23.85
N GLN A 99 4.67 11.85 -23.37
CA GLN A 99 3.92 12.88 -24.10
C GLN A 99 4.55 14.28 -24.04
N GLN A 100 5.29 14.61 -23.00
CA GLN A 100 6.00 15.91 -22.91
C GLN A 100 7.33 15.93 -23.67
N GLN A 101 7.88 14.76 -24.04
CA GLN A 101 9.11 14.64 -24.83
C GLN A 101 8.88 14.32 -26.32
N ALA A 102 7.62 14.13 -26.74
CA ALA A 102 7.22 14.00 -28.15
C ALA A 102 6.98 15.37 -28.80
#